data_AF-A0A0F2TGM3-F1
#
_entry.id   AF-A0A0F2TGM3-F1
#
_cell.length_a   1.000
_cell.length_b   1.000
_cell.length_c   1.000
_cell.angle_alpha   90.00
_cell.angle_beta   90.00
_cell.angle_gamma   90.00
#
_symmetry.space_group_name_H-M   'P 1'
#
loop_
_entity.id
_entity.type
_entity.pdbx_description
1 polymer ?
#
loop_
_entity_poly.entity_id
_entity_poly.type
_entity_poly.pdbx_seq_one_letter_code
_entity_poly.pdbx_strand_id
1 'polypeptide(L)'
;MRPEERLAVIQRCVVLEMARLGQQFTVDGEVVRGPGTTAVAVREHPGGDGGGHVDLGFVLQLGRADAPVVWDCAAGLGKTEEEKLANAVKMWATTTASVLVELAEGRGVHADRLEVPGLPGWQAVQGPAAVFGFGNEHLAAWLTENRVLPALAPALRTGLTGPGPVGVKLFLGGKAGDDVAEVRVGGEVSEEASAALRALDWPRGERLCWARLFVLLTAERAAGAVERVGAPAPTATATAAPAARARGLFARWRQARRAGR
;
A
#
# COMPACT_ATOMS: atom_id res chain seq x y z
N MET A 1 -24.23 -7.23 -8.71
CA MET A 1 -24.55 -7.17 -7.26
C MET A 1 -25.19 -5.82 -6.98
N ARG A 2 -26.08 -5.67 -5.97
CA ARG A 2 -26.61 -4.33 -5.61
C ARG A 2 -25.53 -3.49 -4.90
N PRO A 3 -25.57 -2.15 -4.96
CA PRO A 3 -24.56 -1.30 -4.31
C PRO A 3 -24.38 -1.58 -2.80
N GLU A 4 -25.47 -1.79 -2.08
CA GLU A 4 -25.43 -2.10 -0.64
C GLU A 4 -24.75 -3.46 -0.34
N GLU A 5 -25.04 -4.48 -1.16
CA GLU A 5 -24.40 -5.80 -1.06
C GLU A 5 -22.90 -5.70 -1.36
N ARG A 6 -22.54 -4.90 -2.37
CA ARG A 6 -21.16 -4.62 -2.74
C ARG A 6 -20.40 -3.94 -1.61
N LEU A 7 -20.98 -2.90 -1.01
CA LEU A 7 -20.40 -2.21 0.14
C LEU A 7 -20.20 -3.17 1.32
N ALA A 8 -21.21 -4.00 1.64
CA ALA A 8 -21.12 -4.97 2.73
C ALA A 8 -20.02 -6.02 2.51
N VAL A 9 -19.81 -6.47 1.27
CA VAL A 9 -18.68 -7.34 0.90
C VAL A 9 -17.36 -6.62 1.15
N ILE A 10 -17.20 -5.41 0.63
CA ILE A 10 -15.95 -4.63 0.76
C ILE A 10 -15.62 -4.38 2.24
N GLN A 11 -16.59 -3.90 3.03
CA GLN A 11 -16.41 -3.60 4.45
C GLN A 11 -16.00 -4.86 5.24
N ARG A 12 -16.68 -6.00 5.01
CA ARG A 12 -16.32 -7.28 5.63
C ARG A 12 -14.88 -7.69 5.26
N CYS A 13 -14.51 -7.57 4.00
CA CYS A 13 -13.14 -7.88 3.56
C CYS A 13 -12.12 -6.94 4.20
N VAL A 14 -12.42 -5.64 4.35
CA VAL A 14 -11.52 -4.69 5.03
C VAL A 14 -11.30 -5.13 6.47
N VAL A 15 -12.35 -5.45 7.21
CA VAL A 15 -12.23 -5.96 8.60
C VAL A 15 -11.31 -7.19 8.66
N LEU A 16 -11.53 -8.16 7.77
CA LEU A 16 -10.74 -9.40 7.74
C LEU A 16 -9.26 -9.16 7.41
N GLU A 17 -8.97 -8.34 6.40
CA GLU A 17 -7.58 -8.07 6.01
C GLU A 17 -6.85 -7.19 7.02
N MET A 18 -7.53 -6.20 7.62
CA MET A 18 -6.95 -5.39 8.69
C MET A 18 -6.63 -6.25 9.93
N ALA A 19 -7.48 -7.23 10.27
CA ALA A 19 -7.19 -8.20 11.34
C ALA A 19 -5.93 -9.03 11.07
N ARG A 20 -5.64 -9.37 9.80
CA ARG A 20 -4.38 -10.05 9.43
C ARG A 20 -3.14 -9.18 9.60
N LEU A 21 -3.31 -7.86 9.56
CA LEU A 21 -2.29 -6.87 9.89
C LEU A 21 -2.26 -6.55 11.40
N GLY A 22 -2.98 -7.29 12.23
CA GLY A 22 -3.04 -7.09 13.68
C GLY A 22 -3.91 -5.92 14.13
N GLN A 23 -4.68 -5.32 13.22
CA GLN A 23 -5.54 -4.18 13.50
C GLN A 23 -6.99 -4.61 13.76
N GLN A 24 -7.65 -3.99 14.72
CA GLN A 24 -9.06 -4.25 15.01
C GLN A 24 -9.92 -3.18 14.34
N PHE A 25 -10.74 -3.61 13.38
CA PHE A 25 -11.64 -2.75 12.63
C PHE A 25 -13.08 -3.29 12.75
N THR A 26 -14.06 -2.39 12.78
CA THR A 26 -15.49 -2.72 12.83
C THR A 26 -16.28 -1.88 11.86
N VAL A 27 -17.35 -2.45 11.30
CA VAL A 27 -18.26 -1.71 10.41
C VAL A 27 -19.06 -0.71 11.24
N ASP A 28 -19.13 0.54 10.79
CA ASP A 28 -19.93 1.60 11.39
C ASP A 28 -20.54 2.48 10.29
N GLY A 29 -21.79 2.15 9.93
CA GLY A 29 -22.48 2.80 8.82
C GLY A 29 -21.73 2.65 7.50
N GLU A 30 -21.35 3.78 6.91
CA GLU A 30 -20.67 3.84 5.61
C GLU A 30 -19.15 3.62 5.69
N VAL A 31 -18.58 3.62 6.89
CA VAL A 31 -17.14 3.46 7.10
C VAL A 31 -16.80 2.19 7.89
N VAL A 32 -15.54 1.77 7.83
CA VAL A 32 -14.99 0.76 8.73
C VAL A 32 -14.09 1.46 9.73
N ARG A 33 -14.51 1.58 10.99
CA ARG A 33 -13.74 2.24 12.04
C ARG A 33 -12.60 1.37 12.52
N GLY A 34 -11.42 1.98 12.65
CA GLY A 34 -10.22 1.37 13.20
C GLY A 34 -9.90 1.89 14.60
N PRO A 35 -8.71 1.57 15.12
CA PRO A 35 -8.25 2.07 16.41
C PRO A 35 -8.20 3.60 16.46
N GLY A 36 -8.55 4.17 17.62
CA GLY A 36 -8.46 5.60 17.88
C GLY A 36 -9.38 6.41 16.96
N THR A 37 -8.77 7.24 16.13
CA THR A 37 -9.48 8.10 15.17
C THR A 37 -9.31 7.62 13.72
N THR A 38 -8.88 6.37 13.49
CA THR A 38 -8.70 5.87 12.12
C THR A 38 -9.98 5.27 11.54
N ALA A 39 -10.13 5.32 10.22
CA ALA A 39 -11.21 4.63 9.52
C ALA A 39 -10.82 4.31 8.07
N VAL A 40 -11.56 3.39 7.45
CA VAL A 40 -11.54 3.16 6.00
C VAL A 40 -12.89 3.56 5.43
N ALA A 41 -12.87 4.49 4.47
CA ALA A 41 -14.02 4.88 3.68
C ALA A 41 -13.99 4.16 2.32
N VAL A 42 -15.17 3.85 1.78
CA VAL A 42 -15.34 3.24 0.46
C VAL A 42 -15.98 4.27 -0.46
N ARG A 43 -15.44 4.44 -1.67
CA ARG A 43 -16.08 5.19 -2.76
C ARG A 43 -16.53 4.24 -3.86
N GLU A 44 -17.59 4.63 -4.56
CA GLU A 44 -17.96 3.97 -5.79
C GLU A 44 -16.94 4.30 -6.88
N HIS A 45 -16.48 3.27 -7.59
CA HIS A 45 -15.54 3.44 -8.68
C HIS A 45 -16.25 3.99 -9.93
N PRO A 46 -15.79 5.09 -10.54
CA PRO A 46 -16.41 5.63 -11.74
C PRO A 46 -16.15 4.69 -12.95
N GLY A 47 -17.22 4.21 -13.60
CA GLY A 47 -17.16 3.35 -14.80
C GLY A 47 -18.01 2.08 -14.67
N GLY A 48 -18.88 1.81 -15.66
CA GLY A 48 -19.86 0.70 -15.64
C GLY A 48 -19.29 -0.71 -15.74
N ASP A 49 -17.97 -0.82 -15.94
CA ASP A 49 -17.16 -2.03 -15.98
C ASP A 49 -16.42 -2.32 -14.65
N GLY A 50 -16.62 -1.48 -13.62
CA GLY A 50 -15.97 -1.49 -12.30
C GLY A 50 -16.26 -2.68 -11.38
N GLY A 51 -16.75 -3.81 -11.90
CA GLY A 51 -17.15 -4.97 -11.09
C GLY A 51 -16.06 -5.51 -10.15
N GLY A 52 -14.78 -5.28 -10.44
CA GLY A 52 -13.65 -5.68 -9.60
C GLY A 52 -12.83 -4.56 -8.95
N HIS A 53 -13.21 -3.29 -9.10
CA HIS A 53 -12.44 -2.14 -8.60
C HIS A 53 -12.99 -1.61 -7.27
N VAL A 54 -12.12 -1.35 -6.31
CA VAL A 54 -12.47 -0.72 -5.03
C VAL A 54 -11.64 0.53 -4.83
N ASP A 55 -12.29 1.63 -4.49
CA ASP A 55 -11.65 2.87 -4.07
C ASP A 55 -11.75 3.00 -2.56
N LEU A 56 -10.61 2.87 -1.89
CA LEU A 56 -10.51 2.86 -0.44
C LEU A 56 -9.73 4.07 0.04
N GLY A 57 -10.31 4.81 0.98
CA GLY A 57 -9.69 5.96 1.61
C GLY A 57 -9.35 5.66 3.05
N PHE A 58 -8.07 5.66 3.41
CA PHE A 58 -7.66 5.54 4.81
C PHE A 58 -7.68 6.93 5.47
N VAL A 59 -8.57 7.10 6.43
CA VAL A 59 -8.76 8.32 7.20
C VAL A 59 -7.86 8.26 8.43
N LEU A 60 -6.91 9.18 8.52
CA LEU A 60 -5.94 9.22 9.63
C LEU A 60 -6.52 9.85 10.91
N GLN A 61 -7.45 10.80 10.78
CA GLN A 61 -8.09 11.48 11.90
C GLN A 61 -9.57 11.76 11.61
N LEU A 62 -10.42 10.78 11.88
CA LEU A 62 -11.86 10.86 11.77
C LEU A 62 -12.42 11.97 12.68
N GLY A 63 -13.35 12.75 12.16
CA GLY A 63 -13.94 13.91 12.86
C GLY A 63 -13.20 15.23 12.63
N ARG A 64 -12.08 15.22 11.90
CA ARG A 64 -11.39 16.43 11.45
C ARG A 64 -11.56 16.66 9.96
N ALA A 65 -12.15 17.78 9.59
CA ALA A 65 -12.41 18.12 8.20
C ALA A 65 -11.14 18.36 7.38
N ASP A 66 -10.05 18.75 8.04
CA ASP A 66 -8.73 19.01 7.43
C ASP A 66 -7.81 17.78 7.43
N ALA A 67 -8.27 16.64 7.96
CA ALA A 67 -7.44 15.45 8.05
C ALA A 67 -7.18 14.85 6.67
N PRO A 68 -5.92 14.50 6.36
CA PRO A 68 -5.62 13.83 5.11
C PRO A 68 -6.29 12.45 5.04
N VAL A 69 -6.83 12.15 3.87
CA VAL A 69 -7.33 10.81 3.51
C VAL A 69 -6.43 10.26 2.41
N VAL A 70 -5.81 9.10 2.66
CA VAL A 70 -4.97 8.44 1.67
C VAL A 70 -5.87 7.57 0.81
N TRP A 71 -6.20 8.07 -0.38
CA TRP A 71 -7.01 7.35 -1.37
C TRP A 71 -6.17 6.41 -2.21
N ASP A 72 -6.75 5.25 -2.50
CA ASP A 72 -6.15 4.26 -3.35
C ASP A 72 -7.20 3.37 -4.03
N CYS A 73 -6.95 3.06 -5.31
CA CYS A 73 -7.77 2.18 -6.12
C CYS A 73 -7.07 0.84 -6.30
N ALA A 74 -7.78 -0.24 -6.02
CA ALA A 74 -7.32 -1.61 -6.26
C ALA A 74 -8.32 -2.38 -7.11
N ALA A 75 -7.80 -3.23 -7.99
CA ALA A 75 -8.60 -4.15 -8.79
C ALA A 75 -8.27 -5.59 -8.40
N GLY A 76 -9.30 -6.44 -8.36
CA GLY A 76 -9.17 -7.86 -8.07
C GLY A 76 -9.67 -8.73 -9.21
N LEU A 77 -9.01 -9.88 -9.39
CA LEU A 77 -9.41 -10.92 -10.32
C LEU A 77 -10.30 -11.95 -9.61
N GLY A 78 -11.21 -12.57 -10.32
CA GLY A 78 -12.16 -13.55 -9.76
C GLY A 78 -13.20 -13.97 -10.78
N LYS A 79 -13.85 -15.11 -10.54
CA LYS A 79 -14.96 -15.60 -11.37
C LYS A 79 -16.25 -14.89 -11.02
N THR A 80 -16.45 -14.55 -9.74
CA THR A 80 -17.62 -13.82 -9.26
C THR A 80 -17.26 -12.37 -8.91
N GLU A 81 -18.26 -11.50 -8.85
CA GLU A 81 -18.07 -10.12 -8.39
C GLU A 81 -17.56 -10.08 -6.93
N GLU A 82 -18.08 -10.94 -6.06
CA GLU A 82 -17.62 -11.06 -4.68
C GLU A 82 -16.14 -11.46 -4.58
N GLU A 83 -15.70 -12.44 -5.38
CA GLU A 83 -14.29 -12.85 -5.43
C GLU A 83 -13.40 -11.71 -5.93
N LYS A 84 -13.84 -10.97 -6.96
CA LYS A 84 -13.11 -9.81 -7.47
C LYS A 84 -12.95 -8.74 -6.39
N LEU A 85 -14.02 -8.40 -5.69
CA LEU A 85 -14.01 -7.43 -4.58
C LEU A 85 -13.09 -7.88 -3.44
N ALA A 86 -13.21 -9.13 -3.00
CA ALA A 86 -12.39 -9.69 -1.94
C ALA A 86 -10.89 -9.65 -2.32
N ASN A 87 -10.56 -10.04 -3.55
CA ASN A 87 -9.19 -9.98 -4.04
C ASN A 87 -8.68 -8.55 -4.24
N ALA A 88 -9.54 -7.60 -4.59
CA ALA A 88 -9.19 -6.18 -4.68
C ALA A 88 -8.83 -5.62 -3.30
N VAL A 89 -9.64 -5.90 -2.27
CA VAL A 89 -9.36 -5.50 -0.88
C VAL A 89 -8.11 -6.18 -0.36
N LYS A 90 -7.89 -7.47 -0.66
CA LYS A 90 -6.66 -8.19 -0.30
C LYS A 90 -5.43 -7.56 -0.95
N MET A 91 -5.53 -7.19 -2.23
CA MET A 91 -4.46 -6.51 -2.97
C MET A 91 -4.12 -5.16 -2.32
N TRP A 92 -5.15 -4.36 -2.02
CA TRP A 92 -5.01 -3.10 -1.29
C TRP A 92 -4.38 -3.31 0.09
N ALA A 93 -4.83 -4.30 0.86
CA ALA A 93 -4.31 -4.54 2.20
C ALA A 93 -2.84 -4.98 2.19
N THR A 94 -2.49 -5.87 1.26
CA THR A 94 -1.12 -6.36 1.07
C THR A 94 -0.16 -5.20 0.84
N THR A 95 -0.53 -4.23 0.02
CA THR A 95 0.40 -3.18 -0.43
C THR A 95 0.18 -1.88 0.34
N THR A 96 -1.02 -1.31 0.31
CA THR A 96 -1.36 0.02 0.84
C THR A 96 -1.64 0.01 2.34
N ALA A 97 -2.48 -0.91 2.83
CA ALA A 97 -2.77 -0.93 4.27
C ALA A 97 -1.53 -1.28 5.09
N SER A 98 -0.68 -2.18 4.59
CA SER A 98 0.62 -2.50 5.21
C SER A 98 1.49 -1.25 5.42
N VAL A 99 1.50 -0.33 4.46
CA VAL A 99 2.22 0.96 4.59
C VAL A 99 1.61 1.85 5.67
N LEU A 100 0.28 1.92 5.72
CA LEU A 100 -0.43 2.79 6.66
C LEU A 100 -0.33 2.27 8.10
N VAL A 101 -0.40 0.96 8.28
CA VAL A 101 -0.13 0.31 9.57
C VAL A 101 1.32 0.52 9.99
N GLU A 102 2.27 0.35 9.08
CA GLU A 102 3.69 0.62 9.38
C GLU A 102 3.95 2.08 9.72
N LEU A 103 3.26 3.02 9.05
CA LEU A 103 3.36 4.44 9.36
C LEU A 103 2.94 4.70 10.82
N ALA A 104 1.83 4.09 11.26
CA ALA A 104 1.28 4.27 12.60
C ALA A 104 2.12 3.57 13.68
N GLU A 105 2.65 2.37 13.40
CA GLU A 105 3.33 1.56 14.40
C GLU A 105 4.86 1.73 14.42
N GLY A 106 5.49 1.98 13.27
CA GLY A 106 6.93 2.21 13.15
C GLY A 106 7.83 1.03 13.56
N ARG A 107 7.33 -0.21 13.46
CA ARG A 107 8.03 -1.42 13.95
C ARG A 107 8.91 -2.12 12.92
N GLY A 108 8.88 -1.72 11.66
CA GLY A 108 9.57 -2.36 10.53
C GLY A 108 9.07 -3.77 10.24
N VAL A 109 7.77 -4.03 10.46
CA VAL A 109 7.15 -5.36 10.31
C VAL A 109 6.37 -5.47 9.01
N HIS A 110 5.69 -4.40 8.61
CA HIS A 110 4.74 -4.40 7.51
C HIS A 110 5.26 -3.67 6.27
N ALA A 111 6.16 -2.71 6.44
CA ALA A 111 6.77 -1.96 5.35
C ALA A 111 8.17 -1.44 5.73
N ASP A 112 8.93 -1.00 4.73
CA ASP A 112 10.27 -0.46 4.90
C ASP A 112 10.23 1.08 4.94
N ARG A 113 10.92 1.67 5.91
CA ARG A 113 11.16 3.12 5.98
C ARG A 113 12.46 3.46 5.27
N LEU A 114 12.40 4.36 4.31
CA LEU A 114 13.51 4.66 3.40
C LEU A 114 13.66 6.18 3.24
N GLU A 115 14.90 6.66 3.28
CA GLU A 115 15.23 7.94 2.69
C GLU A 115 15.23 7.81 1.16
N VAL A 116 14.73 8.83 0.47
CA VAL A 116 14.64 8.81 -0.99
C VAL A 116 15.64 9.80 -1.59
N PRO A 117 16.76 9.32 -2.15
CA PRO A 117 17.63 10.16 -2.95
C PRO A 117 16.82 10.91 -4.02
N GLY A 118 16.96 12.23 -4.07
CA GLY A 118 16.22 13.08 -5.00
C GLY A 118 14.92 13.69 -4.45
N LEU A 119 14.46 13.32 -3.25
CA LEU A 119 13.34 13.96 -2.56
C LEU A 119 13.75 14.45 -1.15
N PRO A 120 14.60 15.50 -1.04
CA PRO A 120 15.03 16.02 0.26
C PRO A 120 13.84 16.52 1.08
N GLY A 121 13.82 16.20 2.39
CA GLY A 121 12.75 16.56 3.32
C GLY A 121 11.54 15.62 3.30
N TRP A 122 11.60 14.53 2.52
CA TRP A 122 10.56 13.50 2.43
C TRP A 122 11.09 12.14 2.89
N GLN A 123 10.29 11.44 3.69
CA GLN A 123 10.50 10.05 4.08
C GLN A 123 9.51 9.15 3.35
N ALA A 124 9.98 8.01 2.87
CA ALA A 124 9.13 6.99 2.26
C ALA A 124 8.86 5.85 3.24
N VAL A 125 7.60 5.40 3.26
CA VAL A 125 7.20 4.11 3.80
C VAL A 125 6.74 3.26 2.62
N GLN A 126 7.49 2.22 2.27
CA GLN A 126 7.23 1.38 1.10
C GLN A 126 6.72 0.01 1.52
N GLY A 127 5.52 -0.34 1.03
CA GLY A 127 4.89 -1.62 1.28
C GLY A 127 5.49 -2.75 0.46
N PRO A 128 5.11 -4.00 0.74
CA PRO A 128 5.54 -5.12 -0.07
C PRO A 128 4.94 -5.01 -1.48
N ALA A 129 5.66 -5.53 -2.47
CA ALA A 129 5.14 -5.66 -3.83
C ALA A 129 4.21 -6.87 -3.93
N ALA A 130 3.02 -6.67 -4.50
CA ALA A 130 2.14 -7.77 -4.89
C ALA A 130 2.39 -8.10 -6.36
N VAL A 131 3.03 -9.25 -6.64
CA VAL A 131 3.38 -9.70 -8.00
C VAL A 131 2.58 -10.94 -8.36
N PHE A 132 1.90 -10.91 -9.51
CA PHE A 132 0.98 -11.96 -9.94
C PHE A 132 1.01 -12.17 -11.45
N GLY A 133 0.50 -13.32 -11.91
CA GLY A 133 0.57 -13.75 -13.29
C GLY A 133 1.64 -14.83 -13.53
N PHE A 134 1.90 -15.15 -14.79
CA PHE A 134 2.82 -16.22 -15.17
C PHE A 134 4.26 -15.75 -15.21
N GLY A 135 5.19 -16.56 -14.71
CA GLY A 135 6.61 -16.22 -14.73
C GLY A 135 6.97 -15.05 -13.81
N ASN A 136 6.19 -14.87 -12.74
CA ASN A 136 6.28 -13.70 -11.86
C ASN A 136 7.61 -13.60 -11.10
N GLU A 137 8.37 -14.69 -11.03
CA GLU A 137 9.67 -14.75 -10.41
C GLU A 137 10.67 -13.75 -11.01
N HIS A 138 10.60 -13.47 -12.31
CA HIS A 138 11.51 -12.53 -12.96
C HIS A 138 11.21 -11.08 -12.55
N LEU A 139 9.93 -10.68 -12.59
CA LEU A 139 9.50 -9.34 -12.19
C LEU A 139 9.70 -9.14 -10.68
N ALA A 140 9.42 -10.16 -9.87
CA ALA A 140 9.65 -10.11 -8.43
C ALA A 140 11.15 -10.01 -8.08
N ALA A 141 12.02 -10.75 -8.77
CA ALA A 141 13.47 -10.64 -8.60
C ALA A 141 13.96 -9.25 -8.98
N TRP A 142 13.53 -8.74 -10.14
CA TRP A 142 13.88 -7.39 -10.59
C TRP A 142 13.47 -6.32 -9.57
N LEU A 143 12.24 -6.38 -9.03
CA LEU A 143 11.78 -5.44 -8.00
C LEU A 143 12.55 -5.54 -6.68
N THR A 144 13.13 -6.70 -6.38
CA THR A 144 13.97 -6.88 -5.18
C THR A 144 15.35 -6.27 -5.37
N GLU A 145 15.89 -6.32 -6.59
CA GLU A 145 17.23 -5.86 -6.92
C GLU A 145 17.28 -4.38 -7.32
N ASN A 146 16.16 -3.81 -7.77
CA ASN A 146 16.08 -2.45 -8.30
C ASN A 146 15.25 -1.54 -7.41
N ARG A 147 15.86 -0.43 -6.97
CA ARG A 147 15.14 0.62 -6.25
C ARG A 147 14.39 1.50 -7.25
N VAL A 148 13.08 1.26 -7.39
CA VAL A 148 12.23 2.00 -8.34
C VAL A 148 12.07 3.47 -7.93
N LEU A 149 11.83 3.72 -6.64
CA LEU A 149 11.46 5.04 -6.14
C LEU A 149 12.52 6.15 -6.42
N PRO A 150 13.84 5.92 -6.23
CA PRO A 150 14.86 6.90 -6.63
C PRO A 150 14.83 7.28 -8.12
N ALA A 151 14.51 6.34 -9.01
CA ALA A 151 14.40 6.63 -10.44
C ALA A 151 13.17 7.49 -10.78
N LEU A 152 12.11 7.40 -9.96
CA LEU A 152 10.92 8.22 -10.10
C LEU A 152 11.01 9.57 -9.40
N ALA A 153 11.95 9.76 -8.47
CA ALA A 153 12.08 10.96 -7.65
C ALA A 153 12.07 12.29 -8.43
N PRO A 154 12.75 12.44 -9.58
CA PRO A 154 12.69 13.67 -10.37
C PRO A 154 11.26 14.01 -10.82
N ALA A 155 10.53 13.01 -11.34
CA ALA A 155 9.16 13.17 -11.84
C ALA A 155 8.14 13.34 -10.71
N LEU A 156 8.39 12.76 -9.54
CA LEU A 156 7.49 12.89 -8.39
C LEU A 156 7.55 14.29 -7.76
N ARG A 157 8.70 14.96 -7.82
CA ARG A 157 8.95 16.21 -7.08
C ARG A 157 7.92 17.30 -7.38
N THR A 158 7.44 17.40 -8.62
CA THR A 158 6.45 18.41 -9.05
C THR A 158 5.07 18.18 -8.42
N GLY A 159 4.71 16.92 -8.16
CA GLY A 159 3.44 16.54 -7.54
C GLY A 159 3.42 16.60 -6.01
N LEU A 160 4.58 16.73 -5.37
CA LEU A 160 4.70 16.78 -3.91
C LEU A 160 4.49 18.20 -3.39
N THR A 161 3.22 18.59 -3.28
CA THR A 161 2.82 19.89 -2.74
C THR A 161 2.12 19.72 -1.38
N GLY A 162 2.50 20.54 -0.40
CA GLY A 162 1.86 20.57 0.92
C GLY A 162 2.47 19.64 1.99
N PRO A 163 1.90 19.64 3.21
CA PRO A 163 2.45 18.94 4.37
C PRO A 163 1.95 17.49 4.52
N GLY A 164 0.98 17.08 3.70
CA GLY A 164 0.25 15.84 3.89
C GLY A 164 1.03 14.60 3.48
N PRO A 165 0.65 13.42 3.99
CA PRO A 165 1.09 12.17 3.43
C PRO A 165 0.58 12.06 1.98
N VAL A 166 1.48 11.77 1.04
CA VAL A 166 1.15 11.58 -0.38
C VAL A 166 1.32 10.11 -0.73
N GLY A 167 0.21 9.47 -1.13
CA GLY A 167 0.22 8.11 -1.66
C GLY A 167 0.78 8.08 -3.07
N VAL A 168 1.72 7.17 -3.32
CA VAL A 168 2.28 6.88 -4.65
C VAL A 168 2.02 5.42 -4.97
N LYS A 169 1.09 5.17 -5.89
CA LYS A 169 0.78 3.82 -6.41
C LYS A 169 1.62 3.57 -7.66
N LEU A 170 2.24 2.41 -7.73
CA LEU A 170 2.91 1.92 -8.93
C LEU A 170 2.19 0.65 -9.39
N PHE A 171 1.87 0.59 -10.68
CA PHE A 171 1.35 -0.59 -11.34
C PHE A 171 2.11 -0.81 -12.63
N LEU A 172 2.83 -1.93 -12.73
CA LEU A 172 3.66 -2.24 -13.89
C LEU A 172 3.56 -3.70 -14.29
N GLY A 173 3.80 -3.98 -15.56
CA GLY A 173 3.84 -5.33 -16.12
C GLY A 173 3.00 -5.46 -17.37
N GLY A 174 2.61 -6.67 -17.72
CA GLY A 174 1.97 -7.04 -18.99
C GLY A 174 2.80 -8.08 -19.71
N LYS A 175 2.84 -7.99 -21.03
CA LYS A 175 3.68 -8.82 -21.90
C LYS A 175 4.40 -7.94 -22.92
N ALA A 176 5.40 -8.49 -23.61
CA ALA A 176 6.09 -7.77 -24.68
C ALA A 176 5.10 -7.23 -25.73
N GLY A 177 5.17 -5.91 -25.98
CA GLY A 177 4.29 -5.20 -26.91
C GLY A 177 2.90 -4.83 -26.38
N ASP A 178 2.57 -5.21 -25.14
CA ASP A 178 1.30 -4.94 -24.48
C ASP A 178 1.55 -4.82 -22.97
N ASP A 179 2.22 -3.73 -22.61
CA ASP A 179 2.70 -3.46 -21.26
C ASP A 179 2.09 -2.18 -20.68
N VAL A 180 1.97 -2.18 -19.36
CA VAL A 180 1.44 -1.10 -18.55
C VAL A 180 2.55 -0.67 -17.60
N ALA A 181 2.69 0.65 -17.47
CA ALA A 181 3.45 1.31 -16.43
C ALA A 181 2.64 2.56 -16.05
N GLU A 182 1.97 2.48 -14.90
CA GLU A 182 1.14 3.54 -14.33
C GLU A 182 1.72 3.91 -12.97
N VAL A 183 1.94 5.21 -12.77
CA VAL A 183 2.21 5.81 -11.47
C VAL A 183 1.07 6.76 -11.15
N ARG A 184 0.49 6.62 -9.97
CA ARG A 184 -0.47 7.60 -9.44
C ARG A 184 0.08 8.29 -8.21
N VAL A 185 -0.09 9.60 -8.13
CA VAL A 185 0.33 10.46 -7.02
C VAL A 185 -0.92 11.11 -6.42
N GLY A 186 -1.19 10.84 -5.15
CA GLY A 186 -2.41 11.33 -4.49
C GLY A 186 -3.71 10.79 -5.09
N GLY A 187 -3.67 9.68 -5.82
CA GLY A 187 -4.81 9.07 -6.51
C GLY A 187 -4.93 9.42 -7.99
N GLU A 188 -4.20 10.44 -8.46
CA GLU A 188 -4.22 10.92 -9.85
C GLU A 188 -3.07 10.34 -10.66
N VAL A 189 -3.31 10.04 -11.95
CA VAL A 189 -2.25 9.54 -12.85
C VAL A 189 -1.19 10.63 -13.06
N SER A 190 0.08 10.29 -12.85
CA SER A 190 1.23 11.12 -13.19
C SER A 190 1.84 10.60 -14.49
N GLU A 191 1.61 11.30 -15.60
CA GLU A 191 2.15 10.92 -16.90
C GLU A 191 3.69 10.91 -16.89
N GLU A 192 4.30 11.90 -16.24
CA GLU A 192 5.76 12.01 -16.14
C GLU A 192 6.36 10.83 -15.36
N ALA A 193 5.80 10.50 -14.19
CA ALA A 193 6.30 9.37 -13.41
C ALA A 193 5.96 8.02 -14.06
N SER A 194 4.83 7.92 -14.78
CA SER A 194 4.46 6.73 -15.56
C SER A 194 5.43 6.50 -16.73
N ALA A 195 5.83 7.58 -17.42
CA ALA A 195 6.85 7.52 -18.47
C ALA A 195 8.22 7.11 -17.90
N ALA A 196 8.62 7.67 -16.76
CA ALA A 196 9.86 7.27 -16.07
C ALA A 196 9.83 5.79 -15.65
N LEU A 197 8.72 5.30 -15.12
CA LEU A 197 8.54 3.88 -14.77
C LEU A 197 8.62 2.98 -16.01
N ARG A 198 8.03 3.40 -17.13
CA ARG A 198 8.08 2.67 -18.40
C ARG A 198 9.49 2.58 -18.96
N ALA A 199 10.31 3.63 -18.80
CA ALA A 199 11.68 3.68 -19.30
C ALA A 199 12.65 2.76 -18.54
N LEU A 200 12.23 2.16 -17.42
CA LEU A 200 13.05 1.20 -16.68
C LEU A 200 13.09 -0.17 -17.36
N ASP A 201 14.22 -0.86 -17.19
CA ASP A 201 14.51 -2.18 -17.77
C ASP A 201 13.89 -3.34 -16.97
N TRP A 202 12.65 -3.19 -16.49
CA TRP A 202 11.94 -4.32 -15.89
C TRP A 202 11.51 -5.34 -16.97
N PRO A 203 11.44 -6.64 -16.62
CA PRO A 203 11.25 -7.70 -17.58
C PRO A 203 9.86 -7.68 -18.23
N ARG A 204 9.83 -7.73 -19.56
CA ARG A 204 8.62 -7.84 -20.39
C ARG A 204 8.58 -9.24 -21.02
N GLY A 205 7.97 -10.19 -20.31
CA GLY A 205 7.86 -11.58 -20.75
C GLY A 205 6.83 -11.80 -21.87
N GLU A 206 6.72 -13.03 -22.35
CA GLU A 206 5.70 -13.41 -23.36
C GLU A 206 4.29 -13.56 -22.76
N ARG A 207 4.21 -13.79 -21.45
CA ARG A 207 2.96 -13.99 -20.72
C ARG A 207 2.69 -12.82 -19.79
N LEU A 208 1.41 -12.61 -19.51
CA LEU A 208 0.96 -11.54 -18.64
C LEU A 208 1.41 -11.75 -17.19
N CYS A 209 2.18 -10.79 -16.68
CA CYS A 209 2.58 -10.67 -15.29
C CYS A 209 2.55 -9.21 -14.86
N TRP A 210 2.03 -8.93 -13.67
CA TRP A 210 1.94 -7.58 -13.13
C TRP A 210 2.48 -7.51 -11.71
N ALA A 211 2.90 -6.31 -11.34
CA ALA A 211 3.26 -5.93 -9.99
C ALA A 211 2.51 -4.66 -9.58
N ARG A 212 2.08 -4.66 -8.33
CA ARG A 212 1.52 -3.49 -7.65
C ARG A 212 2.38 -3.15 -6.45
N LEU A 213 2.72 -1.88 -6.30
CA LEU A 213 3.39 -1.33 -5.14
C LEU A 213 2.67 -0.07 -4.65
N PHE A 214 2.80 0.21 -3.37
CA PHE A 214 2.35 1.46 -2.79
C PHE A 214 3.45 2.02 -1.88
N VAL A 215 3.69 3.31 -2.01
CA VAL A 215 4.61 4.07 -1.18
C VAL A 215 3.85 5.24 -0.58
N LEU A 216 4.04 5.49 0.71
CA LEU A 216 3.59 6.74 1.31
C LEU A 216 4.78 7.66 1.53
N LEU A 217 4.72 8.84 0.93
CA LEU A 217 5.68 9.90 1.13
C LEU A 217 5.16 10.84 2.22
N THR A 218 5.96 11.07 3.25
CA THR A 218 5.62 11.97 4.35
C THR A 218 6.69 13.05 4.48
N ALA A 219 6.27 14.31 4.60
CA ALA A 219 7.20 15.38 4.91
C ALA A 219 7.77 15.14 6.32
N GLU A 220 9.09 15.28 6.50
CA GLU A 220 9.77 15.06 7.79
C GLU A 220 9.15 15.87 8.95
N ARG A 221 8.63 17.07 8.64
CA ARG A 221 7.96 17.94 9.61
C ARG A 221 6.59 17.41 10.06
N ALA A 222 5.95 16.57 9.24
CA ALA A 222 4.66 15.93 9.53
C ALA A 222 4.81 14.55 10.20
N ALA A 223 5.91 13.84 9.96
CA ALA A 223 6.17 12.52 10.54
C ALA A 223 6.11 12.54 12.08
N GLY A 224 6.66 13.57 12.73
CA GLY A 224 6.62 13.74 14.19
C GLY A 224 5.24 14.08 14.77
N ALA A 225 4.25 14.44 13.94
CA ALA A 225 2.87 14.65 14.37
C ALA A 225 2.04 13.36 14.29
N VAL A 226 2.31 12.49 13.31
CA VAL A 226 1.63 11.18 13.17
C VAL A 226 2.09 10.20 14.25
N GLU A 227 3.38 10.23 14.60
CA GLU A 227 3.97 9.35 15.63
C GLU A 227 3.37 9.55 17.04
N ARG A 228 2.86 10.77 17.33
CA ARG A 228 2.21 11.07 18.61
C ARG A 228 0.76 10.60 18.71
N VAL A 229 0.12 10.24 17.59
CA VAL A 229 -1.30 9.84 17.56
C VAL A 229 -1.47 8.36 17.96
N GLY A 230 -0.40 7.57 17.95
CA GLY A 230 -0.41 6.14 18.33
C GLY A 230 0.14 5.81 19.73
N ALA A 231 0.68 6.77 20.48
CA ALA A 231 1.28 6.49 21.78
C ALA A 231 0.23 6.53 22.91
N PRO A 232 -0.05 5.41 23.61
CA PRO A 232 -0.75 5.49 24.89
C PRO A 232 0.11 6.26 25.90
N ALA A 233 -0.53 7.04 26.78
CA ALA A 233 0.16 7.83 27.81
C ALA A 233 1.10 6.94 28.64
N PRO A 234 2.32 7.42 28.98
CA PRO A 234 3.32 6.59 29.63
C PRO A 234 2.87 6.21 31.04
N THR A 235 2.63 4.91 31.25
CA THR A 235 2.50 4.33 32.59
C THR A 235 3.90 3.98 33.09
N ALA A 236 4.21 4.37 34.32
CA ALA A 236 5.54 4.30 34.90
C ALA A 236 6.09 2.85 35.03
N THR A 237 7.27 2.66 34.45
CA THR A 237 8.39 1.75 34.78
C THR A 237 8.14 0.32 35.32
N ALA A 238 8.66 -0.66 34.57
CA ALA A 238 9.42 -1.78 35.13
C ALA A 238 10.61 -2.14 34.21
N THR A 239 11.72 -2.50 34.86
CA THR A 239 13.10 -2.68 34.40
C THR A 239 13.33 -3.63 33.22
N ALA A 240 14.28 -3.24 32.35
CA ALA A 240 14.65 -3.92 31.11
C ALA A 240 15.62 -5.11 31.31
N ALA A 241 15.42 -6.17 30.52
CA ALA A 241 16.39 -7.23 30.24
C ALA A 241 16.91 -7.08 28.78
N PRO A 242 18.15 -7.49 28.47
CA PRO A 242 18.82 -7.10 27.24
C PRO A 242 18.22 -7.76 25.99
N ALA A 243 17.99 -6.94 24.96
CA ALA A 243 17.40 -7.32 23.69
C ALA A 243 18.33 -8.23 22.86
N ALA A 244 17.85 -9.43 22.55
CA ALA A 244 18.41 -10.24 21.48
C ALA A 244 18.10 -9.58 20.12
N ARG A 245 19.15 -9.30 19.33
CA ARG A 245 19.05 -8.74 17.97
C ARG A 245 18.13 -9.59 17.10
N ALA A 246 16.95 -9.05 16.77
CA ALA A 246 16.00 -9.67 15.86
C ALA A 246 16.56 -9.66 14.43
N ARG A 247 16.74 -10.85 13.86
CA ARG A 247 17.11 -11.05 12.45
C ARG A 247 15.91 -10.71 11.57
N GLY A 248 16.10 -9.75 10.66
CA GLY A 248 15.08 -9.27 9.73
C GLY A 248 14.54 -10.34 8.77
N LEU A 249 13.40 -10.00 8.14
CA LEU A 249 12.52 -10.83 7.32
C LEU A 249 13.17 -11.58 6.15
N PHE A 250 14.42 -11.28 5.77
CA PHE A 250 15.25 -12.05 4.83
C PHE A 250 15.57 -13.50 5.28
N ALA A 251 15.28 -13.88 6.53
CA ALA A 251 15.49 -15.23 7.03
C ALA A 251 14.31 -16.18 6.76
N ARG A 252 13.06 -15.68 6.77
CA ARG A 252 11.86 -16.53 6.66
C ARG A 252 11.60 -17.02 5.23
N TRP A 253 11.96 -16.22 4.21
CA TRP A 253 11.82 -16.65 2.81
C TRP A 253 12.82 -17.75 2.40
N ARG A 254 14.00 -17.82 3.06
CA ARG A 254 14.98 -18.89 2.83
C ARG A 254 14.56 -20.26 3.40
N GLN A 255 13.67 -20.30 4.39
CA GLN A 255 13.18 -21.56 4.97
C GLN A 255 12.13 -22.25 4.08
N ALA A 256 11.33 -21.49 3.33
CA ALA A 256 10.37 -22.05 2.37
C ALA A 256 11.04 -22.80 1.20
N ARG A 257 12.31 -22.50 0.88
CA ARG A 257 13.09 -23.19 -0.16
C ARG A 257 13.73 -24.52 0.29
N ARG A 258 13.76 -24.85 1.59
CA ARG A 258 14.38 -26.10 2.09
C ARG A 258 13.37 -27.20 2.42
N ALA A 259 12.08 -26.89 2.51
CA ALA A 259 11.02 -27.87 2.78
C ALA A 259 10.42 -28.51 1.50
N GLY A 260 10.99 -28.19 0.32
CA GLY A 260 10.54 -28.70 -0.98
C GLY A 260 11.64 -29.40 -1.79
N ARG A 261 12.63 -30.00 -1.11
CA ARG A 261 13.57 -30.95 -1.72
C ARG A 261 13.43 -32.30 -1.03
#